data_AF-A0A9E5APH9-F1
#
_entry.id   AF-A0A9E5APH9-F1
#
_cell.length_a   1.000
_cell.length_b   1.000
_cell.length_c   1.000
_cell.angle_alpha   90.00
_cell.angle_beta   90.00
_cell.angle_gamma   90.00
#
_symmetry.space_group_name_H-M   'P 1'
#
loop_
_entity.id
_entity.type
_entity.pdbx_description
1 polymer ?
#
loop_
_entity_poly.entity_id
_entity_poly.type
_entity_poly.pdbx_seq_one_letter_code
_entity_poly.pdbx_strand_id
1 'polypeptide(L)'
;MEKRMKETTRVAKPAPQAAHPAAQKPADRFIASMTITFDMWHDGTGYDLDALRAVPPGERARIEHILISHQPRDWRDVEALAQIDSPHARMAIEEALNHRDPKVRREAAKYAGDKIDPAEREALLLKSLKTCRPFDGLTEALDEVEKCHPPSVIDAMLRGLLDREGDIAVHFAAMLLFLHGKAKEPFDWDHRPFFLRFNTEDRAERKAVFRELCETIGTDATRYLRS
;
A
#
# COMPACT_ATOMS: atom_id res chain seq x y z
N MET A 1 36.70 50.52 47.91
CA MET A 1 35.40 50.49 47.22
C MET A 1 35.51 49.45 46.12
N GLU A 2 35.00 48.25 46.38
CA GLU A 2 33.75 47.70 45.77
C GLU A 2 34.02 47.13 44.36
N LYS A 3 33.65 45.91 43.96
CA LYS A 3 32.76 44.90 44.53
C LYS A 3 33.05 43.55 43.84
N ARG A 4 32.90 42.46 44.60
CA ARG A 4 32.83 41.05 44.12
C ARG A 4 31.57 40.80 43.29
N MET A 5 31.70 40.05 42.18
CA MET A 5 30.72 39.07 41.65
C MET A 5 31.61 37.90 41.13
N LYS A 6 31.75 36.74 41.77
CA LYS A 6 30.80 35.64 42.05
C LYS A 6 29.93 35.30 40.84
N GLU A 7 30.45 34.42 39.99
CA GLU A 7 29.62 33.57 39.14
C GLU A 7 30.01 32.11 39.39
N THR A 8 29.18 31.48 40.21
CA THR A 8 29.28 30.08 40.62
C THR A 8 28.69 29.24 39.50
N THR A 9 29.53 28.56 38.72
CA THR A 9 29.09 27.57 37.73
C THR A 9 28.41 26.41 38.47
N ARG A 10 27.08 26.43 38.48
CA ARG A 10 26.24 25.34 39.01
C ARG A 10 26.27 24.22 37.98
N VAL A 11 27.15 23.24 38.17
CA VAL A 11 27.14 21.99 37.41
C VAL A 11 25.78 21.34 37.62
N ALA A 12 24.97 21.30 36.57
CA ALA A 12 23.69 20.63 36.58
C ALA A 12 23.92 19.14 36.87
N LYS A 13 23.31 18.64 37.95
CA LYS A 13 23.23 17.22 38.28
C LYS A 13 22.55 16.53 37.09
N PRO A 14 23.17 15.51 36.45
CA PRO A 14 22.48 14.78 35.39
C PRO A 14 21.21 14.15 35.97
N ALA A 15 20.11 14.31 35.23
CA ALA A 15 18.84 13.66 35.53
C ALA A 15 19.09 12.13 35.65
N PRO A 16 18.35 11.42 36.52
CA PRO A 16 18.50 9.97 36.63
C PRO A 16 18.19 9.35 35.27
N GLN A 17 19.22 8.75 34.66
CA GLN A 17 19.05 7.82 33.54
C GLN A 17 18.04 6.77 33.99
N ALA A 18 16.91 6.69 33.28
CA ALA A 18 15.94 5.63 33.46
C ALA A 18 16.67 4.28 33.33
N ALA A 19 16.49 3.42 34.33
CA ALA A 19 17.13 2.13 34.41
C ALA A 19 16.88 1.32 33.12
N HIS A 20 17.95 0.69 32.60
CA HIS A 20 17.87 -0.30 31.53
C HIS A 20 16.89 -1.43 31.91
N PRO A 21 15.88 -1.77 31.09
CA PRO A 21 14.98 -2.87 31.38
C PRO A 21 15.61 -4.19 30.89
N ALA A 22 16.58 -4.71 31.64
CA ALA A 22 16.91 -6.12 31.56
C ALA A 22 15.75 -6.93 32.19
N ALA A 23 15.16 -7.83 31.40
CA ALA A 23 14.15 -8.85 31.77
C ALA A 23 12.65 -8.51 31.63
N GLN A 24 12.23 -7.62 30.72
CA GLN A 24 10.84 -7.65 30.26
C GLN A 24 10.61 -8.88 29.36
N LYS A 25 9.52 -9.62 29.57
CA LYS A 25 9.15 -10.73 28.71
C LYS A 25 8.88 -10.21 27.29
N PRO A 26 9.21 -10.96 26.23
CA PRO A 26 8.98 -10.52 24.85
C PRO A 26 7.53 -10.06 24.57
N ALA A 27 6.54 -10.77 25.13
CA ALA A 27 5.14 -10.41 24.98
C ALA A 27 4.80 -9.05 25.63
N ASP A 28 5.32 -8.79 26.82
CA ASP A 28 5.11 -7.51 27.52
C ASP A 28 5.78 -6.36 26.76
N ARG A 29 6.97 -6.60 26.19
CA ARG A 29 7.68 -5.62 25.36
C ARG A 29 6.90 -5.29 24.08
N PHE A 30 6.35 -6.31 23.41
CA PHE A 30 5.49 -6.12 22.24
C PHE A 30 4.23 -5.33 22.60
N ILE A 31 3.51 -5.72 23.66
CA ILE A 31 2.29 -5.04 24.10
C ILE A 31 2.58 -3.58 24.47
N ALA A 32 3.71 -3.31 25.15
CA ALA A 32 4.14 -1.96 25.44
C ALA A 32 4.37 -1.14 24.16
N SER A 33 4.92 -1.75 23.10
CA SER A 33 5.11 -1.09 21.79
C SER A 33 3.80 -0.73 21.09
N MET A 34 2.67 -1.34 21.47
CA MET A 34 1.35 -0.96 20.96
C MET A 34 0.84 0.37 21.56
N THR A 35 1.44 0.83 22.66
CA THR A 35 1.10 2.14 23.26
C THR A 35 1.93 3.23 22.59
N ILE A 36 1.27 4.01 21.74
CA ILE A 36 1.90 5.03 20.90
C ILE A 36 2.26 6.28 21.70
N THR A 37 3.50 6.74 21.55
CA THR A 37 3.88 8.12 21.88
C THR A 37 3.75 9.02 20.65
N PHE A 38 3.66 10.33 20.88
CA PHE A 38 3.58 11.32 19.79
C PHE A 38 4.72 11.17 18.77
N ASP A 39 5.95 10.94 19.25
CA ASP A 39 7.13 10.79 18.39
C ASP A 39 7.04 9.52 17.53
N MET A 40 6.58 8.40 18.09
CA MET A 40 6.40 7.16 17.34
C MET A 40 5.36 7.29 16.23
N TRP A 41 4.28 8.05 16.49
CA TRP A 41 3.27 8.36 15.48
C TRP A 41 3.81 9.28 14.39
N HIS A 42 4.56 10.32 14.77
CA HIS A 42 5.13 11.29 13.83
C HIS A 42 6.17 10.65 12.89
N ASP A 43 7.04 9.79 13.44
CA ASP A 43 8.15 9.20 12.70
C ASP A 43 7.75 7.89 11.97
N GLY A 44 6.48 7.48 12.07
CA GLY A 44 5.99 6.26 11.43
C GLY A 44 6.59 4.98 11.99
N THR A 45 6.95 4.97 13.28
CA THR A 45 7.55 3.79 13.92
C THR A 45 6.51 2.68 14.09
N GLY A 46 6.83 1.49 13.56
CA GLY A 46 6.03 0.28 13.68
C GLY A 46 6.03 -0.32 15.11
N TYR A 47 5.33 -1.42 15.29
CA TYR A 47 5.44 -2.21 16.54
C TYR A 47 6.82 -2.88 16.65
N ASP A 48 7.19 -3.32 17.84
CA ASP A 48 8.44 -4.05 18.07
C ASP A 48 8.33 -5.50 17.56
N LEU A 49 8.48 -5.68 16.25
CA LEU A 49 8.34 -6.99 15.59
C LEU A 49 9.42 -7.99 16.03
N ASP A 50 10.58 -7.52 16.50
CA ASP A 50 11.60 -8.40 17.07
C ASP A 50 11.15 -8.97 18.41
N ALA A 51 10.43 -8.17 19.23
CA ALA A 51 9.78 -8.67 20.43
C ALA A 51 8.75 -9.74 20.08
N LEU A 52 7.90 -9.48 19.08
CA LEU A 52 6.89 -10.42 18.60
C LEU A 52 7.51 -11.75 18.13
N ARG A 53 8.63 -11.68 17.40
CA ARG A 53 9.35 -12.87 16.92
C ARG A 53 9.89 -13.71 18.07
N ALA A 54 10.32 -13.07 19.16
CA ALA A 54 10.81 -13.72 20.38
C ALA A 54 9.69 -14.26 21.31
N VAL A 55 8.42 -13.97 21.03
CA VAL A 55 7.28 -14.55 21.78
C VAL A 55 7.14 -16.04 21.49
N PRO A 56 7.10 -16.92 22.51
CA PRO A 56 6.85 -18.34 22.33
C PRO A 56 5.50 -18.63 21.64
N PRO A 57 5.38 -19.70 20.84
CA PRO A 57 4.14 -20.02 20.12
C PRO A 57 2.88 -20.08 21.01
N GLY A 58 3.01 -20.57 22.25
CA GLY A 58 1.89 -20.67 23.20
C GLY A 58 1.33 -19.31 23.69
N GLU A 59 2.15 -18.26 23.68
CA GLU A 59 1.73 -16.91 24.07
C GLU A 59 1.29 -16.06 22.86
N ARG A 60 1.71 -16.45 21.64
CA ARG A 60 1.44 -15.70 20.40
C ARG A 60 -0.04 -15.63 20.04
N ALA A 61 -0.84 -16.67 20.36
CA ALA A 61 -2.28 -16.69 20.12
C ALA A 61 -3.03 -15.57 20.88
N ARG A 62 -2.55 -15.20 22.08
CA ARG A 62 -3.15 -14.08 22.84
C ARG A 62 -2.86 -12.75 22.17
N ILE A 63 -1.64 -12.56 21.65
CA ILE A 63 -1.25 -11.35 20.92
C ILE A 63 -2.04 -11.23 19.61
N GLU A 64 -2.17 -12.34 18.87
CA GLU A 64 -3.00 -12.41 17.68
C GLU A 64 -4.43 -11.93 17.97
N HIS A 65 -5.05 -12.43 19.04
CA HIS A 65 -6.40 -12.01 19.42
C HIS A 65 -6.51 -10.51 19.73
N ILE A 66 -5.48 -9.94 20.39
CA ILE A 66 -5.40 -8.50 20.66
C ILE A 66 -5.36 -7.72 19.33
N LEU A 67 -4.49 -8.10 18.40
CA LEU A 67 -4.33 -7.44 17.10
C LEU A 67 -5.60 -7.54 16.24
N ILE A 68 -6.26 -8.70 16.22
CA ILE A 68 -7.51 -8.88 15.48
C ILE A 68 -8.63 -7.99 16.04
N SER A 69 -8.69 -7.87 17.37
CA SER A 69 -9.75 -7.14 18.07
C SER A 69 -9.47 -5.64 18.24
N HIS A 70 -8.28 -5.16 17.84
CA HIS A 70 -7.86 -3.79 18.05
C HIS A 70 -8.69 -2.81 17.21
N GLN A 71 -9.21 -1.75 17.85
CA GLN A 71 -10.06 -0.74 17.24
C GLN A 71 -9.70 0.68 17.72
N PRO A 72 -9.60 1.68 16.81
CA PRO A 72 -9.63 1.51 15.36
C PRO A 72 -8.41 0.72 14.86
N ARG A 73 -8.62 -0.14 13.86
CA ARG A 73 -7.51 -0.91 13.25
C ARG A 73 -6.49 0.03 12.61
N ASP A 74 -5.23 -0.23 12.89
CA ASP A 74 -4.08 0.51 12.38
C ASP A 74 -3.30 -0.35 11.37
N TRP A 75 -2.52 0.30 10.49
CA TRP A 75 -1.69 -0.42 9.52
C TRP A 75 -0.62 -1.29 10.22
N ARG A 76 -0.16 -0.90 11.42
CA ARG A 76 0.78 -1.70 12.24
C ARG A 76 0.18 -3.01 12.72
N ASP A 77 -1.14 -3.06 12.92
CA ASP A 77 -1.81 -4.33 13.26
C ASP A 77 -1.65 -5.32 12.11
N VAL A 78 -1.78 -4.85 10.87
CA VAL A 78 -1.60 -5.67 9.67
C VAL A 78 -0.17 -6.21 9.58
N GLU A 79 0.82 -5.35 9.80
CA GLU A 79 2.23 -5.73 9.79
C GLU A 79 2.56 -6.80 10.86
N ALA A 80 2.04 -6.63 12.08
CA ALA A 80 2.22 -7.61 13.14
C ALA A 80 1.47 -8.93 12.86
N LEU A 81 0.25 -8.87 12.32
CA LEU A 81 -0.49 -10.07 11.91
C LEU A 81 0.26 -10.84 10.81
N ALA A 82 0.88 -10.14 9.87
CA ALA A 82 1.68 -10.77 8.83
C ALA A 82 2.91 -11.50 9.40
N GLN A 83 3.50 -10.97 10.47
CA GLN A 83 4.60 -11.60 11.19
C GLN A 83 4.16 -12.85 12.00
N ILE A 84 2.90 -12.91 12.44
CA ILE A 84 2.33 -14.09 13.13
C ILE A 84 2.04 -15.22 12.14
N ASP A 85 1.45 -14.91 10.99
CA ASP A 85 1.18 -15.83 9.88
C ASP A 85 0.35 -17.10 10.20
N SER A 86 -0.54 -16.99 11.17
CA SER A 86 -1.56 -18.00 11.46
C SER A 86 -2.78 -17.88 10.52
N PRO A 87 -3.64 -18.90 10.43
CA PRO A 87 -4.88 -18.83 9.65
C PRO A 87 -5.78 -17.63 10.01
N HIS A 88 -6.00 -17.33 11.30
CA HIS A 88 -6.84 -16.19 11.66
C HIS A 88 -6.17 -14.85 11.36
N ALA A 89 -4.83 -14.75 11.47
CA ALA A 89 -4.10 -13.56 11.08
C ALA A 89 -4.23 -13.27 9.58
N ARG A 90 -4.18 -14.30 8.72
CA ARG A 90 -4.42 -14.15 7.28
C ARG A 90 -5.83 -13.66 6.98
N MET A 91 -6.85 -14.27 7.58
CA MET A 91 -8.23 -13.81 7.45
C MET A 91 -8.41 -12.35 7.88
N ALA A 92 -7.73 -11.92 8.93
CA ALA A 92 -7.79 -10.53 9.40
C ALA A 92 -7.07 -9.54 8.46
N ILE A 93 -6.01 -9.98 7.78
CA ILE A 93 -5.34 -9.19 6.73
C ILE A 93 -6.24 -9.11 5.49
N GLU A 94 -6.90 -10.20 5.10
CA GLU A 94 -7.87 -10.23 4.02
C GLU A 94 -9.05 -9.27 4.29
N GLU A 95 -9.61 -9.30 5.50
CA GLU A 95 -10.66 -8.35 5.90
C GLU A 95 -10.17 -6.89 5.81
N ALA A 96 -8.91 -6.65 6.19
CA ALA A 96 -8.29 -5.33 6.16
C ALA A 96 -8.13 -4.76 4.74
N LEU A 97 -8.18 -5.57 3.68
CA LEU A 97 -8.22 -5.11 2.29
C LEU A 97 -9.47 -4.26 1.98
N ASN A 98 -10.55 -4.47 2.73
CA ASN A 98 -11.79 -3.71 2.59
C ASN A 98 -11.95 -2.61 3.66
N HIS A 99 -10.91 -2.33 4.44
CA HIS A 99 -10.99 -1.35 5.52
C HIS A 99 -11.20 0.09 4.99
N ARG A 100 -11.87 0.94 5.76
CA ARG A 100 -12.16 2.34 5.36
C ARG A 100 -10.90 3.20 5.25
N ASP A 101 -9.87 2.93 6.05
CA ASP A 101 -8.61 3.65 6.03
C ASP A 101 -7.70 3.17 4.88
N PRO A 102 -7.31 4.05 3.93
CA PRO A 102 -6.42 3.70 2.84
C PRO A 102 -5.06 3.15 3.28
N LYS A 103 -4.50 3.61 4.41
CA LYS A 103 -3.21 3.11 4.92
C LYS A 103 -3.30 1.65 5.33
N VAL A 104 -4.39 1.28 6.00
CA VAL A 104 -4.66 -0.11 6.41
C VAL A 104 -4.83 -1.00 5.19
N ARG A 105 -5.62 -0.56 4.19
CA ARG A 105 -5.79 -1.32 2.94
C ARG A 105 -4.47 -1.53 2.21
N ARG A 106 -3.66 -0.47 2.10
CA ARG A 106 -2.34 -0.53 1.44
C ARG A 106 -1.41 -1.50 2.15
N GLU A 107 -1.36 -1.44 3.48
CA GLU A 107 -0.51 -2.38 4.23
C GLU A 107 -1.01 -3.81 4.09
N ALA A 108 -2.33 -4.03 4.09
CA ALA A 108 -2.92 -5.34 3.86
C ALA A 108 -2.50 -5.90 2.50
N ALA A 109 -2.59 -5.10 1.44
CA ALA A 109 -2.20 -5.52 0.10
C ALA A 109 -0.73 -5.98 0.00
N LYS A 110 0.20 -5.36 0.74
CA LYS A 110 1.61 -5.79 0.76
C LYS A 110 1.79 -7.20 1.30
N TYR A 111 1.06 -7.55 2.37
CA TYR A 111 1.23 -8.81 3.08
C TYR A 111 0.28 -9.91 2.62
N ALA A 112 -0.78 -9.52 1.93
CA ALA A 112 -1.76 -10.45 1.42
C ALA A 112 -1.24 -11.23 0.19
N GLY A 113 -0.13 -10.80 -0.44
CA GLY A 113 0.56 -11.38 -1.61
C GLY A 113 0.51 -12.91 -1.79
N ASP A 114 1.65 -13.61 -1.70
CA ASP A 114 1.78 -15.04 -2.10
C ASP A 114 0.93 -16.06 -1.27
N LYS A 115 0.04 -15.55 -0.41
CA LYS A 115 -0.82 -16.32 0.49
C LYS A 115 -2.31 -16.19 0.16
N ILE A 116 -2.69 -15.23 -0.68
CA ILE A 116 -4.01 -15.14 -1.29
C ILE A 116 -4.08 -16.06 -2.50
N ASP A 117 -5.22 -16.73 -2.67
CA ASP A 117 -5.54 -17.49 -3.88
C ASP A 117 -5.40 -16.57 -5.12
N PRO A 118 -4.62 -16.95 -6.16
CA PRO A 118 -4.48 -16.15 -7.38
C PRO A 118 -5.79 -15.57 -7.93
N ALA A 119 -6.89 -16.31 -7.84
CA ALA A 119 -8.21 -15.83 -8.29
C ALA A 119 -8.75 -14.67 -7.43
N GLU A 120 -8.54 -14.71 -6.12
CA GLU A 120 -8.92 -13.62 -5.21
C GLU A 120 -8.01 -12.40 -5.39
N ARG A 121 -6.71 -12.61 -5.58
CA ARG A 121 -5.75 -11.55 -5.91
C ARG A 121 -6.16 -10.82 -7.20
N GLU A 122 -6.55 -11.57 -8.22
CA GLU A 122 -7.09 -11.03 -9.46
C GLU A 122 -8.38 -10.23 -9.22
N ALA A 123 -9.33 -10.76 -8.45
CA ALA A 123 -10.59 -10.07 -8.14
C ALA A 123 -10.37 -8.74 -7.39
N LEU A 124 -9.43 -8.71 -6.45
CA LEU A 124 -9.02 -7.50 -5.73
C LEU A 124 -8.38 -6.48 -6.67
N LEU A 125 -7.49 -6.93 -7.55
CA LEU A 125 -6.84 -6.07 -8.54
C LEU A 125 -7.86 -5.45 -9.50
N LEU A 126 -8.81 -6.26 -10.01
CA LEU A 126 -9.91 -5.78 -10.85
C LEU A 126 -10.77 -4.74 -10.14
N LYS A 127 -11.07 -4.94 -8.85
CA LYS A 127 -11.79 -3.97 -8.02
C LYS A 127 -10.99 -2.66 -7.90
N SER A 128 -9.71 -2.73 -7.58
CA SER A 128 -8.82 -1.57 -7.46
C SER A 128 -8.74 -0.78 -8.76
N LEU A 129 -8.54 -1.45 -9.91
CA LEU A 129 -8.54 -0.80 -11.23
C LEU A 129 -9.88 -0.14 -11.58
N LYS A 130 -10.98 -0.54 -10.94
CA LYS A 130 -12.31 0.07 -11.14
C LYS A 130 -12.60 1.23 -10.20
N THR A 131 -11.99 1.29 -9.02
CA THR A 131 -12.37 2.26 -7.97
C THR A 131 -11.27 3.21 -7.55
N CYS A 132 -10.00 2.83 -7.61
CA CYS A 132 -8.89 3.64 -7.14
C CYS A 132 -8.65 4.87 -8.03
N ARG A 133 -8.10 5.92 -7.42
CA ARG A 133 -7.71 7.19 -8.05
C ARG A 133 -6.20 7.44 -7.87
N PRO A 134 -5.60 8.36 -8.64
CA PRO A 134 -4.24 8.81 -8.35
C PRO A 134 -4.13 9.27 -6.89
N PHE A 135 -3.04 8.91 -6.21
CA PHE A 135 -2.80 9.15 -4.78
C PHE A 135 -3.78 8.45 -3.80
N ASP A 136 -4.70 7.61 -4.30
CA ASP A 136 -5.59 6.76 -3.51
C ASP A 136 -5.57 5.31 -4.04
N GLY A 137 -4.37 4.72 -4.07
CA GLY A 137 -4.15 3.30 -4.34
C GLY A 137 -3.99 2.91 -5.82
N LEU A 138 -4.15 3.84 -6.77
CA LEU A 138 -4.00 3.52 -8.20
C LEU A 138 -2.55 3.17 -8.56
N THR A 139 -1.56 3.88 -8.00
CA THR A 139 -0.14 3.61 -8.24
C THR A 139 0.20 2.18 -7.81
N GLU A 140 -0.22 1.78 -6.61
CA GLU A 140 0.02 0.44 -6.08
C GLU A 140 -0.70 -0.64 -6.91
N ALA A 141 -1.92 -0.34 -7.38
CA ALA A 141 -2.61 -1.26 -8.30
C ALA A 141 -1.84 -1.42 -9.62
N LEU A 142 -1.22 -0.37 -10.15
CA LEU A 142 -0.43 -0.45 -11.37
C LEU A 142 0.91 -1.16 -11.17
N ASP A 143 1.60 -0.92 -10.05
CA ASP A 143 2.80 -1.69 -9.67
C ASP A 143 2.50 -3.19 -9.55
N GLU A 144 1.27 -3.52 -9.16
CA GLU A 144 0.80 -4.90 -9.06
C GLU A 144 0.43 -5.49 -10.43
N VAL A 145 -0.21 -4.70 -11.31
CA VAL A 145 -0.46 -5.07 -12.71
C VAL A 145 0.84 -5.43 -13.44
N GLU A 146 1.90 -4.65 -13.22
CA GLU A 146 3.22 -4.92 -13.80
C GLU A 146 3.71 -6.34 -13.47
N LYS A 147 3.46 -6.81 -12.25
CA LYS A 147 3.85 -8.14 -11.78
C LYS A 147 2.86 -9.23 -12.19
N CYS A 148 1.57 -8.91 -12.25
CA CYS A 148 0.48 -9.87 -12.48
C CYS A 148 -0.63 -9.26 -13.35
N HIS A 149 -0.68 -9.68 -14.63
CA HIS A 149 -1.62 -9.15 -15.63
C HIS A 149 -2.33 -10.28 -16.40
N PRO A 150 -3.22 -11.06 -15.74
CA PRO A 150 -4.06 -12.01 -16.45
C PRO A 150 -4.93 -11.30 -17.51
N PRO A 151 -5.46 -12.03 -18.51
CA PRO A 151 -6.23 -11.42 -19.60
C PRO A 151 -7.43 -10.56 -19.16
N SER A 152 -8.04 -10.87 -18.02
CA SER A 152 -9.12 -10.10 -17.40
C SER A 152 -8.66 -8.71 -16.93
N VAL A 153 -7.45 -8.60 -16.38
CA VAL A 153 -6.83 -7.34 -15.93
C VAL A 153 -6.52 -6.44 -17.12
N ILE A 154 -6.00 -7.03 -18.22
CA ILE A 154 -5.81 -6.31 -19.49
C ILE A 154 -7.17 -5.82 -20.03
N ASP A 155 -8.19 -6.69 -20.06
CA ASP A 155 -9.54 -6.34 -20.50
C ASP A 155 -10.15 -5.19 -19.67
N ALA A 156 -9.93 -5.21 -18.35
CA ALA A 156 -10.38 -4.17 -17.44
C ALA A 156 -9.70 -2.82 -17.71
N MET A 157 -8.38 -2.80 -17.93
CA MET A 157 -7.68 -1.56 -18.31
C MET A 157 -8.12 -1.03 -19.67
N LEU A 158 -8.33 -1.91 -20.66
CA LEU A 158 -8.82 -1.52 -21.99
C LEU A 158 -10.21 -0.88 -21.92
N ARG A 159 -11.14 -1.46 -21.13
CA ARG A 159 -12.43 -0.82 -20.84
C ARG A 159 -12.25 0.50 -20.09
N GLY A 160 -11.33 0.50 -19.12
CA GLY A 160 -11.02 1.65 -18.31
C GLY A 160 -10.55 2.87 -19.12
N LEU A 161 -9.81 2.67 -20.21
CA LEU A 161 -9.44 3.76 -21.12
C LEU A 161 -10.65 4.52 -21.66
N LEU A 162 -11.74 3.81 -21.91
CA LEU A 162 -12.98 4.40 -22.39
C LEU A 162 -13.77 5.00 -21.21
N ASP A 163 -13.93 4.27 -20.12
CA ASP A 163 -14.98 4.58 -19.15
C ASP A 163 -14.50 5.30 -17.87
N ARG A 164 -13.18 5.38 -17.65
CA ARG A 164 -12.59 6.13 -16.52
C ARG A 164 -12.23 7.56 -16.91
N GLU A 165 -11.99 8.36 -15.88
CA GLU A 165 -11.52 9.73 -15.97
C GLU A 165 -10.20 9.84 -16.77
N GLY A 166 -10.00 10.98 -17.43
CA GLY A 166 -8.89 11.17 -18.38
C GLY A 166 -7.51 11.00 -17.75
N ASP A 167 -7.32 11.48 -16.53
CA ASP A 167 -6.10 11.28 -15.75
C ASP A 167 -5.81 9.79 -15.51
N ILE A 168 -6.83 8.98 -15.22
CA ILE A 168 -6.70 7.53 -15.04
C ILE A 168 -6.45 6.82 -16.37
N ALA A 169 -7.15 7.23 -17.44
CA ALA A 169 -6.97 6.66 -18.77
C ALA A 169 -5.54 6.85 -19.30
N VAL A 170 -4.89 7.99 -19.01
CA VAL A 170 -3.46 8.20 -19.30
C VAL A 170 -2.59 7.10 -18.69
N HIS A 171 -2.86 6.73 -17.43
CA HIS A 171 -2.06 5.74 -16.70
C HIS A 171 -2.27 4.32 -17.25
N PHE A 172 -3.51 3.98 -17.60
CA PHE A 172 -3.80 2.71 -18.27
C PHE A 172 -3.16 2.62 -19.65
N ALA A 173 -3.14 3.71 -20.42
CA ALA A 173 -2.51 3.72 -21.75
C ALA A 173 -1.00 3.48 -21.65
N ALA A 174 -0.35 4.13 -20.69
CA ALA A 174 1.08 3.94 -20.42
C ALA A 174 1.39 2.49 -20.01
N MET A 175 0.65 1.95 -19.05
CA MET A 175 0.84 0.58 -18.57
C MET A 175 0.59 -0.45 -19.68
N LEU A 176 -0.50 -0.32 -20.45
CA LEU A 176 -0.80 -1.23 -21.56
C LEU A 176 0.28 -1.19 -22.65
N LEU A 177 0.82 -0.02 -22.97
CA LEU A 177 1.89 0.10 -23.96
C LEU A 177 3.17 -0.62 -23.49
N PHE A 178 3.53 -0.46 -22.21
CA PHE A 178 4.66 -1.14 -21.59
C PHE A 178 4.48 -2.67 -21.55
N LEU A 179 3.33 -3.17 -21.06
CA LEU A 179 3.05 -4.61 -20.96
C LEU A 179 3.07 -5.33 -22.32
N HIS A 180 2.79 -4.62 -23.41
CA HIS A 180 2.87 -5.17 -24.78
C HIS A 180 4.25 -4.95 -25.43
N GLY A 181 5.25 -4.53 -24.66
CA GLY A 181 6.63 -4.34 -25.13
C GLY A 181 6.79 -3.19 -26.12
N LYS A 182 5.87 -2.21 -26.10
CA LYS A 182 5.87 -1.04 -26.98
C LYS A 182 6.47 0.21 -26.34
N ALA A 183 6.79 0.14 -25.04
CA ALA A 183 7.52 1.14 -24.28
C ALA A 183 8.62 0.45 -23.46
N LYS A 184 9.70 1.15 -23.11
CA LYS A 184 10.84 0.57 -22.38
C LYS A 184 10.60 0.44 -20.87
N GLU A 185 9.77 1.33 -20.33
CA GLU A 185 9.43 1.40 -18.92
C GLU A 185 7.97 1.85 -18.76
N PRO A 186 7.34 1.60 -17.60
CA PRO A 186 6.08 2.23 -17.26
C PRO A 186 6.22 3.77 -17.38
N PHE A 187 5.30 4.42 -18.09
CA PHE A 187 5.32 5.88 -18.32
C PHE A 187 6.54 6.43 -19.08
N ASP A 188 7.04 5.67 -20.05
CA ASP A 188 8.11 6.10 -20.97
C ASP A 188 7.85 7.50 -21.55
N TRP A 189 8.77 8.43 -21.28
CA TRP A 189 8.67 9.84 -21.65
C TRP A 189 8.58 10.06 -23.16
N ASP A 190 9.16 9.16 -23.96
CA ASP A 190 9.10 9.22 -25.42
C ASP A 190 7.65 9.07 -25.94
N HIS A 191 6.80 8.38 -25.17
CA HIS A 191 5.40 8.14 -25.48
C HIS A 191 4.44 9.06 -24.72
N ARG A 192 4.94 9.96 -23.85
CA ARG A 192 4.11 10.88 -23.07
C ARG A 192 3.11 11.69 -23.91
N PRO A 193 3.47 12.26 -25.08
CA PRO A 193 2.50 12.98 -25.92
C PRO A 193 1.33 12.10 -26.35
N PHE A 194 1.57 10.80 -26.59
CA PHE A 194 0.52 9.84 -26.94
C PHE A 194 -0.40 9.55 -25.76
N PHE A 195 0.16 9.27 -24.57
CA PHE A 195 -0.63 8.99 -23.37
C PHE A 195 -1.55 10.15 -23.00
N LEU A 196 -1.04 11.39 -23.06
CA LEU A 196 -1.80 12.59 -22.70
C LEU A 196 -3.03 12.84 -23.58
N ARG A 197 -3.11 12.25 -24.78
CA ARG A 197 -4.33 12.32 -25.60
C ARG A 197 -5.50 11.54 -25.01
N PHE A 198 -5.24 10.63 -24.06
CA PHE A 198 -6.28 10.02 -23.23
C PHE A 198 -6.78 10.92 -22.10
N ASN A 199 -6.21 12.11 -21.90
CA ASN A 199 -6.77 13.11 -20.98
C ASN A 199 -7.68 14.10 -21.73
N THR A 200 -8.79 13.58 -22.29
CA THR A 200 -9.82 14.39 -22.96
C THR A 200 -11.21 14.00 -22.46
N GLU A 201 -12.13 14.95 -22.39
CA GLU A 201 -13.55 14.70 -22.09
C GLU A 201 -14.35 14.36 -23.37
N ASP A 202 -13.77 14.58 -24.56
CA ASP A 202 -14.42 14.24 -25.83
C ASP A 202 -14.39 12.72 -26.07
N ARG A 203 -15.58 12.12 -26.06
CA ARG A 203 -15.77 10.68 -26.30
C ARG A 203 -15.33 10.25 -27.69
N ALA A 204 -15.49 11.08 -28.72
CA ALA A 204 -15.08 10.77 -30.08
C ALA A 204 -13.56 10.77 -30.20
N GLU A 205 -12.89 11.78 -29.64
CA GLU A 205 -11.43 11.81 -29.53
C GLU A 205 -10.91 10.60 -28.75
N ARG A 206 -11.50 10.30 -27.58
CA ARG A 206 -11.13 9.14 -26.78
C ARG A 206 -11.23 7.84 -27.57
N LYS A 207 -12.32 7.63 -28.32
CA LYS A 207 -12.51 6.45 -29.17
C LYS A 207 -11.51 6.41 -30.33
N ALA A 208 -11.09 7.56 -30.88
CA ALA A 208 -10.08 7.62 -31.92
C ALA A 208 -8.71 7.16 -31.40
N VAL A 209 -8.24 7.74 -30.28
CA VAL A 209 -6.95 7.37 -29.68
C VAL A 209 -6.96 5.94 -29.16
N PHE A 210 -8.10 5.45 -28.65
CA PHE A 210 -8.26 4.05 -28.26
C PHE A 210 -8.02 3.07 -29.42
N ARG A 211 -8.50 3.40 -30.64
CA ARG A 211 -8.25 2.58 -31.84
C ARG A 211 -6.76 2.54 -32.18
N GLU A 212 -6.09 3.70 -32.13
CA GLU A 212 -4.64 3.81 -32.37
C GLU A 212 -3.83 2.97 -31.37
N LEU A 213 -4.20 3.01 -30.08
CA LEU A 213 -3.57 2.16 -29.07
C LEU A 213 -3.78 0.68 -29.40
N CYS A 214 -5.03 0.27 -29.66
CA CYS A 214 -5.39 -1.11 -29.98
C CYS A 214 -4.61 -1.62 -31.19
N GLU A 215 -4.48 -0.82 -32.25
CA GLU A 215 -3.65 -1.15 -33.42
C GLU A 215 -2.18 -1.33 -33.02
N THR A 216 -1.64 -0.41 -32.22
CA THR A 216 -0.25 -0.44 -31.75
C THR A 216 0.08 -1.70 -30.94
N ILE A 217 -0.85 -2.15 -30.09
CA ILE A 217 -0.67 -3.32 -29.21
C ILE A 217 -1.23 -4.63 -29.82
N GLY A 218 -1.79 -4.60 -31.03
CA GLY A 218 -2.32 -5.78 -31.71
C GLY A 218 -3.65 -6.33 -31.14
N THR A 219 -4.49 -5.46 -30.58
CA THR A 219 -5.80 -5.80 -30.00
C THR A 219 -6.95 -5.35 -30.92
N ASP A 220 -8.02 -6.14 -31.02
CA ASP A 220 -9.22 -5.74 -31.77
C ASP A 220 -10.07 -4.71 -30.99
N ALA A 221 -10.01 -3.45 -31.43
CA ALA A 221 -10.77 -2.35 -30.84
C ALA A 221 -12.29 -2.55 -30.92
N THR A 222 -12.80 -3.31 -31.90
CA THR A 222 -14.25 -3.46 -32.11
C THR A 222 -14.94 -4.21 -30.98
N ARG A 223 -14.19 -5.03 -30.21
CA ARG A 223 -14.67 -5.72 -29.01
C ARG A 223 -15.10 -4.74 -27.90
N TYR A 224 -14.49 -3.57 -27.84
CA TYR A 224 -14.67 -2.60 -26.75
C TYR A 224 -15.54 -1.40 -27.16
N LEU A 225 -15.60 -1.08 -28.45
CA LEU A 225 -16.33 0.08 -28.96
C LEU A 225 -17.84 -0.18 -29.18
N ARG A 226 -18.30 -1.42 -28.99
CA ARG A 226 -19.70 -1.86 -29.21
C ARG A 226 -20.63 -1.65 -28.00
N SER A 227 -20.12 -1.12 -26.89
CA SER A 227 -20.89 -0.72 -25.72
C SER A 227 -21.27 0.75 -25.72
#